data_AF-A0A536N4P3-F1
#
_entry.id   AF-A0A536N4P3-F1
#
_cell.length_a   1.000
_cell.length_b   1.000
_cell.length_c   1.000
_cell.angle_alpha   90.00
_cell.angle_beta   90.00
_cell.angle_gamma   90.00
#
_symmetry.space_group_name_H-M   'P 1'
#
loop_
_entity.id
_entity.type
_entity.pdbx_description
1 polymer ?
#
loop_
_entity_poly.entity_id
_entity_poly.type
_entity_poly.pdbx_seq_one_letter_code
_entity_poly.pdbx_strand_id
1 'polypeptide(L)'
;AAAKEVIRSVLAQSVAHLLRHDPIVRTGGDPEAVHQARVAIRTLRSNLRTFGPLLDPEWTEPIRTELGWLGLALGAVRDREVLLDRLRARATSLPHGDQRAAASLLSVMDKEIEELRHKLIVDLDSARYVDLIERLVAAALAPRYAAEAVQAVAGPVATSFARAAAKLQTVLGEHQDSVTAQAWLRSARATGRRAFAAGELIAMEHIAANDARAKWLKVWKALDRKRLRSWIGT
;
A
#
# COMPACT_ATOMS: atom_id res chain seq x y z
N ALA A 1 -19.11 18.68 3.97
CA ALA A 1 -18.66 17.86 5.11
C ALA A 1 -18.19 16.47 4.66
N ALA A 2 -19.06 15.63 4.08
CA ALA A 2 -18.75 14.23 3.75
C ALA A 2 -17.56 13.98 2.81
N ALA A 3 -17.35 14.80 1.77
CA ALA A 3 -16.21 14.61 0.86
C ALA A 3 -14.87 14.95 1.52
N LYS A 4 -14.82 15.97 2.37
CA LYS A 4 -13.64 16.32 3.17
C LYS A 4 -13.29 15.17 4.12
N GLU A 5 -14.29 14.58 4.77
CA GLU A 5 -14.12 13.41 5.63
C GLU A 5 -13.62 12.19 4.86
N VAL A 6 -14.14 11.91 3.67
CA VAL A 6 -13.64 10.80 2.83
C VAL A 6 -12.21 11.01 2.40
N ILE A 7 -11.85 12.21 1.90
CA ILE A 7 -10.47 12.51 1.50
C ILE A 7 -9.53 12.34 2.69
N ARG A 8 -9.90 12.89 3.85
CA ARG A 8 -9.13 12.75 5.09
C ARG A 8 -8.97 11.28 5.48
N SER A 9 -10.05 10.51 5.48
CA SER A 9 -10.04 9.10 5.86
C SER A 9 -9.18 8.25 4.93
N VAL A 10 -9.30 8.46 3.61
CA VAL A 10 -8.52 7.74 2.60
C VAL A 10 -7.03 8.10 2.66
N LEU A 11 -6.68 9.37 2.89
CA LEU A 11 -5.29 9.77 3.11
C LEU A 11 -4.75 9.17 4.42
N ALA A 12 -5.51 9.25 5.52
CA ALA A 12 -5.12 8.70 6.81
C ALA A 12 -4.88 7.20 6.77
N GLN A 13 -5.72 6.44 6.06
CA GLN A 13 -5.52 5.00 5.90
C GLN A 13 -4.23 4.67 5.15
N SER A 14 -3.97 5.33 4.03
CA SER A 14 -2.75 5.08 3.27
C SER A 14 -1.49 5.49 4.04
N VAL A 15 -1.56 6.58 4.82
CA VAL A 15 -0.45 7.00 5.70
C VAL A 15 -0.24 6.01 6.83
N ALA A 16 -1.30 5.55 7.49
CA ALA A 16 -1.21 4.51 8.52
C ALA A 16 -0.65 3.19 7.97
N HIS A 17 -0.99 2.84 6.73
CA HIS A 17 -0.45 1.65 6.06
C HIS A 17 1.07 1.78 5.85
N LEU A 18 1.55 2.94 5.41
CA LEU A 18 2.99 3.22 5.27
C LEU A 18 3.71 3.13 6.63
N LEU A 19 3.20 3.85 7.64
CA LEU A 19 3.80 3.91 8.98
C LEU A 19 3.87 2.55 9.67
N ARG A 20 2.88 1.67 9.43
CA ARG A 20 2.89 0.30 9.97
C ARG A 20 4.02 -0.55 9.41
N HIS A 21 4.41 -0.32 8.15
CA HIS A 21 5.43 -1.13 7.48
C HIS A 21 6.83 -0.53 7.58
N ASP A 22 6.98 0.74 7.95
CA ASP A 22 8.27 1.38 8.19
C ASP A 22 9.21 0.56 9.12
N PRO A 23 8.81 0.18 10.35
CA PRO A 23 9.68 -0.60 11.23
C PRO A 23 9.99 -1.99 10.67
N ILE A 24 9.06 -2.59 9.93
CA ILE A 24 9.23 -3.92 9.34
C ILE A 24 10.25 -3.87 8.20
N VAL A 25 10.22 -2.81 7.38
CA VAL A 25 11.22 -2.56 6.33
C VAL A 25 12.61 -2.37 6.94
N ARG A 26 12.72 -1.64 8.06
CA ARG A 26 14.00 -1.38 8.73
C ARG A 26 14.61 -2.63 9.37
N THR A 27 13.78 -3.47 9.98
CA THR A 27 14.23 -4.68 10.66
C THR A 27 14.53 -5.83 9.70
N GLY A 28 14.03 -5.78 8.46
CA GLY A 28 14.22 -6.83 7.45
C GLY A 28 13.55 -8.16 7.78
N GLY A 29 12.69 -8.21 8.82
CA GLY A 29 12.10 -9.45 9.33
C GLY A 29 11.03 -10.08 8.44
N ASP A 30 10.52 -9.33 7.45
CA ASP A 30 9.48 -9.78 6.52
C ASP A 30 9.87 -9.48 5.06
N PRO A 31 10.01 -10.49 4.20
CA PRO A 31 10.27 -10.33 2.76
C PRO A 31 9.22 -9.49 2.01
N GLU A 32 8.00 -9.36 2.53
CA GLU A 32 6.93 -8.57 1.92
C GLU A 32 6.87 -7.12 2.41
N ALA A 33 7.71 -6.73 3.39
CA ALA A 33 7.67 -5.39 3.97
C ALA A 33 7.86 -4.28 2.92
N VAL A 34 8.86 -4.43 2.05
CA VAL A 34 9.16 -3.49 0.96
C VAL A 34 8.01 -3.44 -0.04
N HIS A 35 7.40 -4.59 -0.34
CA HIS A 35 6.24 -4.67 -1.21
C HIS A 35 5.05 -3.88 -0.64
N GLN A 36 4.73 -4.09 0.64
CA GLN A 36 3.60 -3.41 1.29
C GLN A 36 3.82 -1.90 1.43
N ALA A 37 5.03 -1.46 1.78
CA ALA A 37 5.37 -0.04 1.80
C ALA A 37 5.21 0.60 0.40
N ARG A 38 5.64 -0.10 -0.65
CA ARG A 38 5.44 0.35 -2.04
C ARG A 38 3.96 0.40 -2.43
N VAL A 39 3.15 -0.56 -1.98
CA VAL A 39 1.69 -0.53 -2.18
C VAL A 39 1.10 0.71 -1.51
N ALA A 40 1.46 1.00 -0.25
CA ALA A 40 0.98 2.17 0.47
C ALA A 40 1.29 3.48 -0.27
N ILE A 41 2.54 3.66 -0.73
CA ILE A 41 2.97 4.86 -1.48
C ILE A 41 2.23 4.99 -2.81
N ARG A 42 2.11 3.90 -3.58
CA ARG A 42 1.37 3.92 -4.84
C ARG A 42 -0.09 4.32 -4.62
N THR A 43 -0.71 3.79 -3.58
CA THR A 43 -2.09 4.13 -3.20
C THR A 43 -2.20 5.60 -2.79
N LEU A 44 -1.28 6.10 -1.95
CA LEU A 44 -1.20 7.52 -1.56
C LEU A 44 -1.08 8.45 -2.78
N ARG A 45 -0.14 8.18 -3.68
CA ARG A 45 0.05 8.95 -4.93
C ARG A 45 -1.20 8.90 -5.81
N SER A 46 -1.83 7.73 -5.91
CA SER A 46 -3.07 7.59 -6.68
C SER A 46 -4.21 8.40 -6.05
N ASN A 47 -4.38 8.35 -4.73
CA ASN A 47 -5.41 9.09 -4.02
C ASN A 47 -5.22 10.60 -4.16
N LEU A 48 -3.98 11.11 -3.98
CA LEU A 48 -3.66 12.52 -4.18
C LEU A 48 -3.90 12.97 -5.62
N ARG A 49 -3.69 12.08 -6.61
CA ARG A 49 -4.07 12.36 -8.01
C ARG A 49 -5.57 12.38 -8.21
N THR A 50 -6.29 11.39 -7.69
CA THR A 50 -7.74 11.26 -7.83
C THR A 50 -8.47 12.44 -7.18
N PHE A 51 -8.00 12.91 -6.04
CA PHE A 51 -8.56 14.07 -5.34
C PHE A 51 -7.91 15.40 -5.74
N GLY A 52 -7.01 15.41 -6.72
CA GLY A 52 -6.25 16.59 -7.14
C GLY A 52 -7.11 17.85 -7.36
N PRO A 53 -8.25 17.78 -8.08
CA PRO A 53 -9.13 18.94 -8.27
C PRO A 53 -9.75 19.50 -6.99
N LEU A 54 -9.73 18.74 -5.88
CA LEU A 54 -10.32 19.11 -4.61
C LEU A 54 -9.28 19.57 -3.58
N LEU A 55 -8.00 19.32 -3.86
CA LEU A 55 -6.89 19.62 -2.99
C LEU A 55 -6.15 20.86 -3.49
N ASP A 56 -5.53 21.58 -2.56
CA ASP A 56 -4.63 22.67 -2.91
C ASP A 56 -3.40 22.10 -3.66
N PRO A 57 -3.14 22.52 -4.92
CA PRO A 57 -2.03 22.00 -5.71
C PRO A 57 -0.66 22.41 -5.15
N GLU A 58 -0.53 23.62 -4.59
CA GLU A 58 0.73 24.09 -3.99
C GLU A 58 1.10 23.26 -2.76
N TRP A 59 0.07 22.76 -2.06
CA TRP A 59 0.25 21.85 -0.95
C TRP A 59 0.49 20.40 -1.38
N THR A 60 -0.17 19.95 -2.45
CA THR A 60 -0.16 18.53 -2.88
C THR A 60 1.09 18.13 -3.67
N GLU A 61 1.60 18.99 -4.55
CA GLU A 61 2.72 18.65 -5.44
C GLU A 61 4.05 18.39 -4.71
N PRO A 62 4.42 19.14 -3.66
CA PRO A 62 5.60 18.81 -2.85
C PRO A 62 5.49 17.41 -2.21
N ILE A 63 4.32 17.05 -1.67
CA ILE A 63 4.09 15.73 -1.07
C ILE A 63 4.24 14.63 -2.13
N ARG A 64 3.67 14.84 -3.32
CA ARG A 64 3.77 13.88 -4.42
C ARG A 64 5.20 13.69 -4.92
N THR A 65 5.99 14.75 -4.93
CA THR A 65 7.42 14.69 -5.28
C THR A 65 8.18 13.79 -4.32
N GLU A 66 8.01 14.01 -3.02
CA GLU A 66 8.68 13.24 -1.98
C GLU A 66 8.21 11.78 -1.92
N LEU A 67 6.91 11.51 -2.10
CA LEU A 67 6.39 10.15 -2.30
C LEU A 67 6.97 9.49 -3.55
N GLY A 68 7.38 10.26 -4.55
CA GLY A 68 8.04 9.77 -5.76
C GLY A 68 9.46 9.30 -5.47
N TRP A 69 10.23 10.13 -4.77
CA TRP A 69 11.56 9.76 -4.30
C TRP A 69 11.54 8.47 -3.46
N LEU A 70 10.69 8.39 -2.44
CA LEU A 70 10.59 7.20 -1.60
C LEU A 70 10.11 5.98 -2.39
N GLY A 71 9.17 6.18 -3.32
CA GLY A 71 8.70 5.11 -4.20
C GLY A 71 9.78 4.54 -5.12
N LEU A 72 10.71 5.38 -5.58
CA LEU A 72 11.88 4.94 -6.37
C LEU A 72 12.88 4.15 -5.51
N ALA A 73 13.16 4.60 -4.30
CA ALA A 73 14.07 3.91 -3.37
C ALA A 73 13.57 2.50 -3.04
N LEU A 74 12.30 2.37 -2.65
CA LEU A 74 11.65 1.07 -2.40
C LEU A 74 11.53 0.22 -3.68
N GLY A 75 11.33 0.87 -4.83
CA GLY A 75 11.25 0.21 -6.13
C GLY A 75 12.54 -0.51 -6.50
N ALA A 76 13.70 0.13 -6.28
CA ALA A 76 15.00 -0.44 -6.58
C ALA A 76 15.24 -1.77 -5.86
N VAL A 77 14.87 -1.84 -4.57
CA VAL A 77 14.96 -3.08 -3.78
C VAL A 77 13.96 -4.12 -4.30
N ARG A 78 12.67 -3.77 -4.39
CA ARG A 78 11.63 -4.76 -4.72
C ARG A 78 11.77 -5.34 -6.12
N ASP A 79 12.15 -4.54 -7.09
CA ASP A 79 12.29 -5.02 -8.47
C ASP A 79 13.42 -6.07 -8.55
N ARG A 80 14.48 -5.90 -7.75
CA ARG A 80 15.57 -6.87 -7.66
C ARG A 80 15.17 -8.14 -6.92
N GLU A 81 14.44 -8.03 -5.81
CA GLU A 81 13.88 -9.17 -5.07
C GLU A 81 12.96 -10.02 -5.97
N VAL A 82 12.03 -9.38 -6.70
CA VAL A 82 11.11 -10.08 -7.60
C VAL A 82 11.87 -10.78 -8.73
N LEU A 83 12.90 -10.14 -9.28
CA LEU A 83 13.74 -10.77 -10.30
C LEU A 83 14.48 -11.99 -9.74
N LEU A 84 15.05 -11.87 -8.54
CA LEU A 84 15.77 -12.97 -7.89
C LEU A 84 14.84 -14.16 -7.60
N ASP A 85 13.66 -13.91 -7.05
CA ASP A 85 12.66 -14.94 -6.78
C ASP A 85 12.23 -15.66 -8.07
N ARG A 86 12.00 -14.89 -9.15
CA ARG A 86 11.67 -15.45 -10.46
C ARG A 86 12.79 -16.33 -11.02
N LEU A 87 14.05 -15.93 -10.83
CA LEU A 87 15.21 -16.70 -11.31
C LEU A 87 15.45 -17.95 -10.47
N ARG A 88 15.32 -17.87 -9.14
CA ARG A 88 15.38 -19.03 -8.24
C ARG A 88 14.33 -20.07 -8.61
N ALA A 89 13.10 -19.64 -8.87
CA ALA A 89 12.01 -20.53 -9.30
C ALA A 89 12.26 -21.20 -10.66
N ARG A 90 13.09 -20.60 -11.53
CA ARG A 90 13.50 -21.23 -12.80
C ARG A 90 14.70 -22.16 -12.63
N ALA A 91 15.62 -21.81 -11.73
CA ALA A 91 16.80 -22.61 -11.46
C ALA A 91 16.45 -24.01 -10.95
N THR A 92 15.32 -24.18 -10.25
CA THR A 92 14.84 -25.50 -9.80
C THR A 92 14.52 -26.47 -10.94
N SER A 93 14.27 -25.95 -12.14
CA SER A 93 13.97 -26.77 -13.33
C SER A 93 15.22 -27.17 -14.11
N LEU A 94 16.41 -26.74 -13.69
CA LEU A 94 17.67 -27.10 -14.33
C LEU A 94 18.13 -28.51 -13.93
N PRO A 95 18.98 -29.17 -14.74
CA PRO A 95 19.67 -30.39 -14.34
C PRO A 95 20.46 -30.19 -13.03
N HIS A 96 20.54 -31.22 -12.19
CA HIS A 96 21.19 -31.13 -10.87
C HIS A 96 22.63 -30.60 -10.89
N GLY A 97 23.38 -30.86 -11.97
CA GLY A 97 24.73 -30.31 -12.16
C GLY A 97 24.75 -28.79 -12.27
N ASP A 98 23.75 -28.23 -12.95
CA ASP A 98 23.66 -26.80 -13.26
C ASP A 98 22.97 -25.99 -12.15
N GLN A 99 22.17 -26.64 -11.29
CA GLN A 99 21.51 -25.99 -10.15
C GLN A 99 22.52 -25.32 -9.21
N ARG A 100 23.68 -25.96 -8.96
CA ARG A 100 24.73 -25.37 -8.11
C ARG A 100 25.38 -24.14 -8.74
N ALA A 101 25.65 -24.19 -10.05
CA ALA A 101 26.19 -23.05 -10.77
C ALA A 101 25.21 -21.87 -10.79
N ALA A 102 23.91 -22.15 -11.01
CA ALA A 102 22.85 -21.15 -10.94
C ALA A 102 22.74 -20.53 -9.53
N ALA A 103 22.78 -21.34 -8.46
CA ALA A 103 22.76 -20.82 -7.09
C ALA A 103 23.96 -19.90 -6.80
N SER A 104 25.16 -20.27 -7.26
CA SER A 104 26.35 -19.42 -7.12
C SER A 104 26.20 -18.08 -7.84
N LEU A 105 25.65 -18.07 -9.05
CA LEU A 105 25.39 -16.84 -9.80
C LEU A 105 24.36 -15.95 -9.09
N LEU A 106 23.25 -16.54 -8.62
CA LEU A 106 22.18 -15.81 -7.94
C LEU A 106 22.60 -15.20 -6.60
N SER A 107 23.63 -15.75 -5.95
CA SER A 107 24.21 -15.16 -4.74
C SER A 107 24.83 -13.77 -4.96
N VAL A 108 25.21 -13.42 -6.20
CA VAL A 108 25.66 -12.08 -6.55
C VAL A 108 24.50 -11.08 -6.44
N MET A 109 23.32 -11.45 -6.92
CA MET A 109 22.13 -10.61 -6.79
C MET A 109 21.66 -10.47 -5.33
N ASP A 110 21.84 -11.50 -4.49
CA ASP A 110 21.57 -11.38 -3.05
C ASP A 110 22.39 -10.23 -2.44
N LYS A 111 23.69 -10.14 -2.78
CA LYS A 111 24.56 -9.05 -2.31
C LYS A 111 24.10 -7.69 -2.81
N GLU A 112 23.72 -7.58 -4.08
CA GLU A 112 23.18 -6.34 -4.65
C GLU A 112 21.88 -5.90 -3.94
N ILE A 113 21.00 -6.84 -3.56
CA ILE A 113 19.79 -6.54 -2.79
C ILE A 113 20.15 -5.99 -1.41
N GLU A 114 21.11 -6.59 -0.73
CA GLU A 114 21.56 -6.13 0.59
C GLU A 114 22.17 -4.71 0.53
N GLU A 115 22.94 -4.40 -0.51
CA GLU A 115 23.44 -3.03 -0.74
C GLU A 115 22.31 -2.02 -0.98
N LEU A 116 21.30 -2.40 -1.77
CA LEU A 116 20.12 -1.57 -2.01
C LEU A 116 19.29 -1.38 -0.74
N ARG A 117 19.15 -2.42 0.09
CA ARG A 117 18.48 -2.35 1.40
C ARG A 117 19.22 -1.44 2.35
N HIS A 118 20.55 -1.52 2.40
CA HIS A 118 21.37 -0.63 3.20
C HIS A 118 21.16 0.83 2.79
N LYS A 119 21.20 1.11 1.48
CA LYS A 119 20.90 2.45 0.96
C LYS A 119 19.49 2.91 1.32
N LEU A 120 18.48 2.03 1.21
CA LEU A 120 17.11 2.34 1.60
C LEU A 120 17.03 2.71 3.08
N ILE A 121 17.70 1.99 3.98
CA ILE A 121 17.72 2.31 5.40
C ILE A 121 18.34 3.69 5.64
N VAL A 122 19.46 4.01 4.97
CA VAL A 122 20.07 5.35 5.03
C VAL A 122 19.09 6.44 4.56
N ASP A 123 18.34 6.19 3.48
CA ASP A 123 17.30 7.10 3.00
C ASP A 123 16.17 7.26 4.03
N LEU A 124 15.74 6.17 4.67
CA LEU A 124 14.72 6.18 5.73
C LEU A 124 15.21 6.86 7.02
N ASP A 125 16.51 6.91 7.30
CA ASP A 125 17.09 7.61 8.45
C ASP A 125 17.37 9.10 8.19
N SER A 126 17.16 9.56 6.95
CA SER A 126 17.44 10.93 6.56
C SER A 126 16.42 11.93 7.11
N ALA A 127 16.87 13.17 7.35
CA ALA A 127 15.97 14.29 7.67
C ALA A 127 14.86 14.48 6.63
N ARG A 128 15.18 14.22 5.35
CA ARG A 128 14.22 14.25 4.25
C ARG A 128 13.05 13.28 4.46
N TYR A 129 13.32 12.07 4.94
CA TYR A 129 12.27 11.10 5.25
C TYR A 129 11.42 11.54 6.44
N VAL A 130 12.05 12.04 7.50
CA VAL A 130 11.34 12.56 8.68
C VAL A 130 10.38 13.68 8.27
N ASP A 131 10.87 14.66 7.50
CA ASP A 131 10.05 15.76 6.96
C ASP A 131 8.86 15.25 6.13
N LEU A 132 9.07 14.20 5.33
CA LEU A 132 8.01 13.56 4.56
C LEU A 132 6.96 12.94 5.48
N ILE A 133 7.36 12.19 6.51
CA ILE A 133 6.44 11.58 7.47
C ILE A 133 5.62 12.64 8.20
N GLU A 134 6.25 13.72 8.66
CA GLU A 134 5.54 14.83 9.32
C GLU A 134 4.50 15.46 8.39
N ARG A 135 4.87 15.72 7.12
CA ARG A 135 3.95 16.23 6.10
C ARG A 135 2.78 15.28 5.83
N LEU A 136 3.04 13.97 5.79
CA LEU A 136 2.02 12.95 5.58
C LEU A 136 1.05 12.82 6.76
N VAL A 137 1.56 12.87 7.99
CA VAL A 137 0.72 12.89 9.20
C VAL A 137 -0.13 14.16 9.24
N ALA A 138 0.46 15.33 8.96
CA ALA A 138 -0.28 16.58 8.84
C ALA A 138 -1.36 16.49 7.75
N ALA A 139 -1.05 15.88 6.60
CA ALA A 139 -1.99 15.67 5.50
C ALA A 139 -3.13 14.72 5.86
N ALA A 140 -2.87 13.68 6.63
CA ALA A 140 -3.90 12.77 7.14
C ALA A 140 -4.85 13.44 8.12
N LEU A 141 -4.36 14.39 8.94
CA LEU A 141 -5.16 15.08 9.95
C LEU A 141 -5.95 16.26 9.37
N ALA A 142 -5.29 17.07 8.54
CA ALA A 142 -5.84 18.32 8.01
C ALA A 142 -5.44 18.53 6.53
N PRO A 143 -6.08 17.81 5.59
CA PRO A 143 -5.85 18.05 4.16
C PRO A 143 -6.19 19.50 3.78
N ARG A 144 -5.35 20.13 2.94
CA ARG A 144 -5.66 21.46 2.39
C ARG A 144 -6.51 21.31 1.13
N TYR A 145 -7.66 21.97 1.12
CA TYR A 145 -8.62 21.92 0.01
C TYR A 145 -8.52 23.19 -0.83
N ALA A 146 -8.70 23.07 -2.15
CA ALA A 146 -8.84 24.23 -3.02
C ALA A 146 -10.09 25.04 -2.64
N ALA A 147 -9.99 26.37 -2.58
CA ALA A 147 -11.08 27.24 -2.13
C ALA A 147 -12.37 27.05 -2.95
N GLU A 148 -12.24 26.93 -4.28
CA GLU A 148 -13.34 26.68 -5.22
C GLU A 148 -13.98 25.29 -5.03
N ALA A 149 -13.17 24.29 -4.68
CA ALA A 149 -13.66 22.93 -4.43
C ALA A 149 -14.51 22.82 -3.16
N VAL A 150 -14.26 23.67 -2.16
CA VAL A 150 -15.10 23.73 -0.95
C VAL A 150 -16.51 24.22 -1.28
N GLN A 151 -16.65 25.13 -2.26
CA GLN A 151 -17.95 25.61 -2.74
C GLN A 151 -18.67 24.58 -3.63
N ALA A 152 -17.96 23.91 -4.54
CA ALA A 152 -18.55 22.96 -5.49
C ALA A 152 -19.04 21.63 -4.85
N VAL A 153 -18.42 21.21 -3.74
CA VAL A 153 -18.61 19.86 -3.16
C VAL A 153 -19.70 19.81 -2.07
N ALA A 154 -20.33 20.95 -1.74
CA ALA A 154 -21.40 21.03 -0.74
C ALA A 154 -22.78 20.49 -1.22
N GLY A 155 -22.85 19.75 -2.33
CA GLY A 155 -24.10 19.23 -2.91
C GLY A 155 -24.49 17.78 -2.53
N PRO A 156 -25.75 17.37 -2.78
CA PRO A 156 -26.26 16.02 -2.46
C PRO A 156 -25.55 14.86 -3.20
N VAL A 157 -25.06 15.13 -4.42
CA VAL A 157 -24.37 14.12 -5.26
C VAL A 157 -22.98 13.80 -4.70
N ALA A 158 -22.23 14.80 -4.27
CA ALA A 158 -20.93 14.62 -3.62
C ALA A 158 -21.04 13.85 -2.29
N THR A 159 -22.11 14.09 -1.53
CA THR A 159 -22.42 13.32 -0.30
C THR A 159 -22.73 11.86 -0.61
N SER A 160 -23.45 11.59 -1.71
CA SER A 160 -23.75 10.22 -2.15
C SER A 160 -22.52 9.48 -2.66
N PHE A 161 -21.63 10.18 -3.37
CA PHE A 161 -20.33 9.64 -3.78
C PHE A 161 -19.45 9.33 -2.57
N ALA A 162 -19.37 10.24 -1.58
CA ALA A 162 -18.62 10.03 -0.35
C ALA A 162 -19.08 8.79 0.43
N ARG A 163 -20.40 8.57 0.56
CA ARG A 163 -20.94 7.35 1.19
C ARG A 163 -20.59 6.08 0.39
N ALA A 164 -20.63 6.14 -0.94
CA ALA A 164 -20.25 5.01 -1.78
C ALA A 164 -18.75 4.69 -1.69
N ALA A 165 -17.91 5.72 -1.59
CA ALA A 165 -16.47 5.58 -1.41
C ALA A 165 -16.12 5.01 -0.03
N ALA A 166 -16.77 5.47 1.04
CA ALA A 166 -16.64 4.89 2.38
C ALA A 166 -17.03 3.40 2.41
N LYS A 167 -18.08 3.01 1.66
CA LYS A 167 -18.48 1.60 1.54
C LYS A 167 -17.45 0.77 0.79
N LEU A 168 -16.79 1.34 -0.22
CA LEU A 168 -15.70 0.69 -0.93
C LEU A 168 -14.49 0.50 -0.01
N GLN A 169 -14.20 1.52 0.79
CA GLN A 169 -13.13 1.55 1.77
C GLN A 169 -13.31 0.49 2.86
N THR A 170 -14.54 0.27 3.36
CA THR A 170 -14.83 -0.83 4.30
C THR A 170 -14.50 -2.19 3.70
N VAL A 171 -14.92 -2.44 2.46
CA VAL A 171 -14.65 -3.72 1.77
C VAL A 171 -13.17 -3.94 1.51
N LEU A 172 -12.46 -2.88 1.12
CA LEU A 172 -11.01 -2.95 0.90
C LEU A 172 -10.23 -3.11 2.22
N GLY A 173 -10.66 -2.43 3.28
CA GLY A 173 -10.08 -2.55 4.61
C GLY A 173 -10.23 -3.96 5.17
N GLU A 174 -11.43 -4.53 5.09
CA GLU A 174 -11.72 -5.90 5.54
C GLU A 174 -10.87 -6.94 4.78
N HIS A 175 -10.68 -6.74 3.46
CA HIS A 175 -9.77 -7.58 2.66
C HIS A 175 -8.30 -7.43 3.13
N GLN A 176 -7.84 -6.20 3.34
CA GLN A 176 -6.46 -5.93 3.76
C GLN A 176 -6.18 -6.48 5.16
N ASP A 177 -7.08 -6.27 6.11
CA ASP A 177 -6.96 -6.75 7.49
C ASP A 177 -6.88 -8.29 7.49
N SER A 178 -7.72 -8.94 6.69
CA SER A 178 -7.72 -10.40 6.55
C SER A 178 -6.41 -10.93 5.96
N VAL A 179 -5.87 -10.27 4.92
CA VAL A 179 -4.58 -10.66 4.32
C VAL A 179 -3.43 -10.43 5.30
N THR A 180 -3.48 -9.34 6.07
CA THR A 180 -2.46 -9.00 7.08
C THR A 180 -2.47 -9.99 8.24
N ALA A 181 -3.66 -10.36 8.73
CA ALA A 181 -3.82 -11.37 9.78
C ALA A 181 -3.27 -12.73 9.33
N GLN A 182 -3.54 -13.15 8.09
CA GLN A 182 -2.97 -14.38 7.54
C GLN A 182 -1.43 -14.34 7.46
N ALA A 183 -0.86 -13.21 7.05
CA ALA A 183 0.60 -13.05 6.97
C ALA A 183 1.25 -13.19 8.35
N TRP A 184 0.66 -12.54 9.37
CA TRP A 184 1.13 -12.64 10.76
C TRP A 184 1.00 -14.07 11.32
N LEU A 185 -0.13 -14.74 11.07
CA LEU A 185 -0.33 -16.13 11.51
C LEU A 185 0.68 -17.09 10.85
N ARG A 186 1.04 -16.86 9.58
CA ARG A 186 2.07 -17.65 8.88
C ARG A 186 3.48 -17.38 9.41
N SER A 187 3.77 -16.17 9.89
CA SER A 187 5.09 -15.80 10.42
C SER A 187 5.33 -16.21 11.87
N ALA A 188 4.27 -16.55 12.63
CA ALA A 188 4.33 -16.88 14.06
C ALA A 188 5.14 -18.15 14.43
N ARG A 189 5.64 -18.93 13.45
CA ARG A 189 6.46 -20.16 13.65
C ARG A 189 5.94 -21.10 14.75
N ALA A 190 4.62 -21.26 14.84
CA ALA A 190 3.98 -22.10 15.85
C ALA A 190 4.13 -23.60 15.57
N THR A 191 4.03 -24.43 16.62
CA THR A 191 4.08 -25.90 16.53
C THR A 191 2.94 -26.56 17.31
N GLY A 192 2.67 -27.84 17.00
CA GLY A 192 1.63 -28.64 17.68
C GLY A 192 0.25 -27.98 17.61
N ARG A 193 -0.48 -27.94 18.73
CA ARG A 193 -1.83 -27.35 18.79
C ARG A 193 -1.89 -25.87 18.40
N ARG A 194 -0.82 -25.09 18.59
CA ARG A 194 -0.79 -23.68 18.19
C ARG A 194 -0.68 -23.51 16.67
N ALA A 195 0.05 -24.42 16.00
CA ALA A 195 0.11 -24.43 14.54
C ALA A 195 -1.25 -24.80 13.92
N PHE A 196 -1.95 -25.77 14.52
CA PHE A 196 -3.29 -26.16 14.11
C PHE A 196 -4.27 -24.98 14.22
N ALA A 197 -4.32 -24.32 15.37
CA ALA A 197 -5.18 -23.14 15.57
C ALA A 197 -4.82 -21.98 14.63
N ALA A 198 -3.53 -21.73 14.36
CA ALA A 198 -3.10 -20.73 13.39
C ALA A 198 -3.60 -21.08 11.97
N GLY A 199 -3.60 -22.36 11.58
CA GLY A 199 -4.15 -22.84 10.32
C GLY A 199 -5.66 -22.61 10.19
N GLU A 200 -6.43 -22.88 11.25
CA GLU A 200 -7.88 -22.61 11.28
C GLU A 200 -8.18 -21.12 11.13
N LEU A 201 -7.46 -20.26 11.86
CA LEU A 201 -7.60 -18.81 11.74
C LEU A 201 -7.21 -18.31 10.35
N ILE A 202 -6.13 -18.83 9.75
CA ILE A 202 -5.75 -18.49 8.37
C ILE A 202 -6.88 -18.83 7.39
N ALA A 203 -7.55 -19.98 7.56
CA ALA A 203 -8.65 -20.38 6.69
C ALA A 203 -9.86 -19.43 6.83
N MET A 204 -10.20 -19.02 8.06
CA MET A 204 -11.27 -18.05 8.32
C MET A 204 -10.97 -16.69 7.69
N GLU A 205 -9.75 -16.18 7.87
CA GLU A 205 -9.31 -14.92 7.27
C GLU A 205 -9.22 -15.03 5.73
N HIS A 206 -8.91 -16.21 5.19
CA HIS A 206 -8.91 -16.45 3.74
C HIS A 206 -10.32 -16.35 3.15
N ILE A 207 -11.32 -16.90 3.85
CA ILE A 207 -12.74 -16.78 3.47
C ILE A 207 -13.18 -15.31 3.54
N ALA A 208 -12.87 -14.60 4.63
CA ALA A 208 -13.18 -13.18 4.79
C ALA A 208 -12.56 -12.31 3.68
N ALA A 209 -11.28 -12.56 3.35
CA ALA A 209 -10.60 -11.89 2.24
C ALA A 209 -11.29 -12.14 0.89
N ASN A 210 -11.70 -13.38 0.61
CA ASN A 210 -12.39 -13.74 -0.63
C ASN A 210 -13.79 -13.14 -0.72
N ASP A 211 -14.54 -13.10 0.38
CA ASP A 211 -15.85 -12.47 0.47
C ASP A 211 -15.78 -10.97 0.23
N ALA A 212 -14.80 -10.30 0.84
CA ALA A 212 -14.52 -8.89 0.59
C ALA A 212 -14.15 -8.65 -0.89
N ARG A 213 -13.31 -9.51 -1.47
CA ARG A 213 -12.93 -9.45 -2.90
C ARG A 213 -14.11 -9.68 -3.83
N ALA A 214 -15.04 -10.56 -3.49
CA ALA A 214 -16.27 -10.79 -4.27
C ALA A 214 -17.22 -9.58 -4.21
N LYS A 215 -17.28 -8.89 -3.06
CA LYS A 215 -18.11 -7.68 -2.86
C LYS A 215 -17.53 -6.45 -3.59
N TRP A 216 -16.21 -6.40 -3.80
CA TRP A 216 -15.51 -5.25 -4.40
C TRP A 216 -16.12 -4.77 -5.72
N LEU A 217 -16.35 -5.66 -6.71
CA LEU A 217 -16.83 -5.25 -8.04
C LEU A 217 -18.21 -4.59 -7.98
N LYS A 218 -19.08 -5.05 -7.07
CA LYS A 218 -20.41 -4.49 -6.87
C LYS A 218 -20.34 -3.08 -6.27
N VAL A 219 -19.47 -2.89 -5.28
CA VAL A 219 -19.30 -1.57 -4.62
C VAL A 219 -18.58 -0.59 -5.54
N TRP A 220 -17.58 -1.06 -6.30
CA TRP A 220 -16.91 -0.29 -7.35
C TRP A 220 -17.91 0.17 -8.42
N LYS A 221 -18.72 -0.73 -8.99
CA LYS A 221 -19.76 -0.36 -9.98
C LYS A 221 -20.80 0.61 -9.42
N ALA A 222 -21.05 0.59 -8.11
CA ALA A 222 -21.95 1.55 -7.47
C ALA A 222 -21.32 2.95 -7.35
N LEU A 223 -20.04 3.02 -6.99
CA LEU A 223 -19.26 4.27 -6.96
C LEU A 223 -19.06 4.85 -8.37
N ASP A 224 -18.78 3.99 -9.35
CA ASP A 224 -18.44 4.33 -10.73
C ASP A 224 -19.69 4.71 -11.57
N ARG A 225 -20.87 4.92 -10.99
CA ARG A 225 -22.05 5.35 -11.76
C ARG A 225 -21.83 6.75 -12.32
N LYS A 226 -22.15 6.95 -13.61
CA LYS A 226 -22.01 8.25 -14.30
C LYS A 226 -22.65 9.41 -13.51
N ARG A 227 -23.83 9.20 -12.89
CA ARG A 227 -24.51 10.20 -12.04
C ARG A 227 -23.75 10.58 -10.76
N LEU A 228 -22.88 9.70 -10.25
CA LEU A 228 -22.08 9.95 -9.04
C LEU A 228 -20.68 10.47 -9.38
N ARG A 229 -20.26 10.36 -10.65
CA ARG A 229 -19.03 10.95 -11.19
C ARG A 229 -19.27 12.26 -11.95
N SER A 230 -20.51 12.64 -12.21
CA SER A 230 -20.87 13.81 -13.02
C SER A 230 -20.39 15.15 -12.45
N TRP A 231 -20.10 15.20 -11.15
CA TRP A 231 -19.55 16.37 -10.47
C TRP A 231 -18.01 16.42 -10.47
N ILE A 232 -17.34 15.35 -10.93
CA ILE A 232 -15.87 15.23 -10.93
C ILE A 232 -15.26 15.89 -12.17
N GLY A 233 -16.08 16.31 -13.15
CA GLY A 233 -15.60 16.85 -14.42
C GLY A 233 -14.91 15.75 -15.22
N THR A 234 -15.59 15.18 -16.22
CA THR A 234 -14.97 14.24 -17.16
C THR A 234 -13.87 14.89 -17.97
#